data_AF-A0A3C1WN26-F1
#
_entry.id   AF-A0A3C1WN26-F1
#
_cell.length_a   1.000
_cell.length_b   1.000
_cell.length_c   1.000
_cell.angle_alpha   90.00
_cell.angle_beta   90.00
_cell.angle_gamma   90.00
#
_symmetry.space_group_name_H-M   'P 1'
#
loop_
_entity.id
_entity.type
_entity.pdbx_description
1 polymer ?
#
loop_
_entity_poly.entity_id
_entity_poly.type
_entity_poly.pdbx_seq_one_letter_code
_entity_poly.pdbx_strand_id
1 'polypeptide(L)' 'GEIADAFHISKPSISHHLDELRKANLVSSEKKGQFIYYSLNTTEVDEIIAWGFKLLGKKKK' A
#
# COMPACT_ATOMS: atom_id res chain seq x y z
N GLY A 1 -11.28 6.54 10.43
CA GLY A 1 -11.40 6.04 9.05
C GLY A 1 -10.61 4.77 9.07
N GLU A 2 -11.24 3.64 8.76
CA GLU A 2 -10.84 2.32 9.29
C GLU A 2 -9.35 2.02 9.14
N ILE A 3 -8.78 2.28 7.96
CA ILE A 3 -7.34 2.10 7.71
C ILE A 3 -6.51 2.94 8.68
N ALA A 4 -6.79 4.24 8.84
CA ALA A 4 -6.01 5.11 9.70
C ALA A 4 -6.14 4.76 11.19
N ASP A 5 -7.27 4.20 11.60
CA ASP A 5 -7.50 3.82 13.00
C ASP A 5 -6.65 2.59 13.41
N ALA A 6 -6.10 1.85 12.43
CA ALA A 6 -5.17 0.73 12.66
C ALA A 6 -3.70 1.16 12.85
N PHE A 7 -3.37 2.45 12.73
CA PHE A 7 -2.00 2.95 12.85
C PHE A 7 -1.85 3.98 13.96
N HIS A 8 -0.66 4.01 14.57
CA HIS A 8 -0.29 4.98 15.60
C HIS A 8 0.27 6.28 14.99
N ILE A 9 -0.31 6.77 13.88
CA ILE A 9 0.10 8.01 13.21
C ILE A 9 -1.12 8.84 12.80
N SER A 10 -0.90 10.10 12.39
CA SER A 10 -1.99 11.02 12.06
C SER A 10 -2.79 10.58 10.82
N LYS A 11 -4.10 10.89 10.81
CA LYS A 11 -4.97 10.63 9.64
C LYS A 11 -4.44 11.30 8.34
N PRO A 12 -3.98 12.57 8.35
CA PRO A 12 -3.35 13.16 7.17
C PRO A 12 -2.12 12.38 6.66
N SER A 13 -1.29 11.85 7.57
CA SER A 13 -0.12 11.03 7.19
C SER A 13 -0.53 9.72 6.51
N ILE A 14 -1.56 9.03 7.03
CA ILE A 14 -2.08 7.81 6.40
C ILE A 14 -2.67 8.11 5.02
N SER A 15 -3.46 9.17 4.89
CA SER A 15 -4.00 9.58 3.58
C SER A 15 -2.89 9.88 2.58
N HIS A 16 -1.81 10.53 3.01
CA HIS A 16 -0.66 10.80 2.17
C HIS A 16 0.01 9.50 1.70
N HIS A 17 0.29 8.55 2.61
CA HIS A 17 0.86 7.26 2.23
C HIS A 17 -0.05 6.45 1.29
N LEU A 18 -1.36 6.45 1.52
CA LEU A 18 -2.31 5.77 0.63
C LEU A 18 -2.32 6.39 -0.78
N ASP A 19 -2.13 7.71 -0.88
CA ASP A 19 -2.00 8.38 -2.17
C ASP A 19 -0.69 8.03 -2.88
N GLU A 20 0.43 7.94 -2.16
CA GLU A 20 1.72 7.48 -2.71
C GLU A 20 1.64 6.02 -3.17
N LEU A 21 1.06 5.13 -2.38
CA LEU A 21 0.84 3.73 -2.78
C LEU A 21 -0.06 3.63 -4.02
N ARG A 22 -1.07 4.49 -4.13
CA ARG A 22 -1.96 4.56 -5.29
C ARG A 22 -1.21 5.06 -6.54
N LYS A 23 -0.39 6.09 -6.40
CA LYS A 23 0.48 6.61 -7.49
C LYS A 23 1.46 5.55 -7.98
N ALA A 24 1.99 4.74 -7.06
CA ALA A 24 2.85 3.61 -7.37
C ALA A 24 2.11 2.37 -7.91
N ASN A 25 0.79 2.46 -8.13
CA ASN A 25 -0.06 1.38 -8.60
C ASN A 25 -0.09 0.13 -7.69
N LEU A 26 0.25 0.29 -6.41
CA LEU A 26 0.24 -0.81 -5.42
C LEU A 26 -1.14 -1.00 -4.79
N VAL A 27 -1.92 0.07 -4.72
CA VAL A 27 -3.31 0.04 -4.27
C VAL A 27 -4.21 0.73 -5.28
N SER A 28 -5.42 0.20 -5.42
CA SER A 28 -6.54 0.87 -6.09
C SER A 28 -7.40 1.61 -5.06
N SER A 29 -8.12 2.62 -5.51
CA SER A 29 -9.04 3.39 -4.68
C SER A 29 -10.40 3.52 -5.38
N GLU A 30 -11.48 3.23 -4.67
CA GLU A 30 -12.86 3.35 -5.16
C GLU A 30 -13.65 4.28 -4.23
N LYS A 31 -14.24 5.35 -4.77
CA LYS A 31 -15.08 6.26 -3.98
C LYS A 31 -16.52 5.76 -3.96
N LYS A 32 -17.04 5.46 -2.77
CA LYS A 32 -18.45 5.09 -2.54
C LYS A 32 -19.06 6.07 -1.54
N GLY A 33 -19.85 7.01 -2.06
CA GLY A 33 -20.44 8.08 -1.27
C GLY A 33 -19.39 8.97 -0.61
N GLN A 34 -19.41 9.04 0.72
CA GLN A 34 -18.47 9.83 1.53
C GLN A 34 -17.14 9.11 1.82
N PHE A 35 -17.04 7.82 1.51
CA PHE A 35 -15.87 6.99 1.83
C PHE A 35 -15.06 6.66 0.58
N ILE A 36 -13.75 6.52 0.79
CA ILE A 36 -12.81 6.00 -0.21
C ILE A 36 -12.32 4.65 0.31
N TYR A 37 -12.57 3.61 -0.47
CA TYR A 37 -12.14 2.25 -0.19
C TYR A 37 -10.85 1.98 -0.93
N TYR A 38 -9.85 1.43 -0.23
CA TYR A 38 -8.58 1.03 -0.84
C TYR A 38 -8.50 -0.48 -0.94
N SER A 39 -7.84 -0.98 -1.97
CA SER A 39 -7.61 -2.42 -2.18
C SER A 39 -6.21 -2.63 -2.77
N LEU A 40 -5.55 -3.74 -2.45
CA LEU A 40 -4.24 -4.06 -3.01
C LEU A 40 -4.37 -4.47 -4.48
N ASN A 41 -3.46 -3.99 -5.32
CA ASN A 41 -3.31 -4.47 -6.69
C ASN A 41 -2.43 -5.73 -6.66
N THR A 42 -3.07 -6.89 -6.49
CA THR A 42 -2.38 -8.17 -6.23
C THR A 42 -1.34 -8.53 -7.29
N THR A 43 -1.60 -8.25 -8.56
CA THR A 43 -0.66 -8.56 -9.65
C THR A 43 0.67 -7.80 -9.54
N GLU A 44 0.62 -6.51 -9.23
CA GLU A 44 1.82 -5.64 -9.14
C GLU A 44 2.56 -5.86 -7.81
N VAL A 45 1.79 -6.08 -6.73
CA VAL A 45 2.33 -6.32 -5.40
C VAL A 45 3.10 -7.64 -5.35
N ASP A 46 2.63 -8.69 -6.02
CA ASP A 46 3.30 -9.99 -6.07
C ASP A 46 4.68 -9.91 -6.75
N GLU A 47 4.83 -9.14 -7.82
CA GLU A 47 6.12 -8.95 -8.50
C GLU A 47 7.12 -8.18 -7.62
N ILE A 48 6.66 -7.15 -6.92
CA ILE A 48 7.50 -6.35 -6.01
C ILE A 48 7.90 -7.16 -4.78
N ILE A 49 6.98 -7.95 -4.23
CA ILE A 49 7.26 -8.85 -3.12
C ILE A 49 8.27 -9.93 -3.57
N ALA A 50 8.10 -10.52 -4.75
CA ALA A 50 9.04 -11.49 -5.30
C ALA A 50 10.44 -10.89 -5.52
N TRP A 51 10.51 -9.66 -6.05
CA TRP A 51 11.76 -8.91 -6.16
C TRP A 51 12.37 -8.57 -4.79
N GLY A 52 11.55 -8.16 -3.83
CA GLY A 52 11.95 -7.88 -2.45
C GLY A 52 12.54 -9.11 -1.77
N PHE A 53 11.89 -10.27 -1.87
CA PHE A 53 12.43 -11.54 -1.38
C PHE A 53 13.74 -11.92 -2.06
N LYS A 54 13.88 -11.67 -3.36
CA LYS A 54 15.13 -11.91 -4.10
C LYS A 54 16.27 -10.98 -3.65
N LEU A 55 15.96 -9.73 -3.30
CA LEU A 55 16.92 -8.78 -2.72
C LEU A 55 17.32 -9.17 -1.30
N LEU A 56 16.35 -9.49 -0.45
CA LEU A 56 16.58 -9.89 0.94
C LEU A 56 17.29 -11.26 1.04
N GLY A 57 17.07 -12.14 0.06
CA GLY A 57 17.76 -13.42 -0.08
C GLY A 57 19.19 -13.32 -0.62
N LYS A 58 19.60 -12.17 -1.18
CA LYS A 58 20.98 -11.93 -1.64
C LYS A 58 21.87 -11.36 -0.52
N LYS A 59 22.08 -12.14 0.53
CA LYS A 59 23.27 -12.02 1.40
C LYS A 59 23.76 -13.42 1.80
N LYS A 60 24.59 -14.01 0.94
CA LYS A 60 25.63 -15.00 1.30
C LYS A 60 26.54 -15.28 0.08
N LYS A 61 27.52 -14.41 -0.13
CA LYS A 61 28.96 -14.73 -0.25
C LYS A 61 29.73 -13.44 -0.46
#